data_AF-A0A2A3HLY9-F1
#
_entry.id   AF-A0A2A3HLY9-F1
#
_cell.length_a   1.000
_cell.length_b   1.000
_cell.length_c   1.000
_cell.angle_alpha   90.00
_cell.angle_beta   90.00
_cell.angle_gamma   90.00
#
_symmetry.space_group_name_H-M   'P 1'
#
loop_
_entity.id
_entity.type
_entity.pdbx_description
1 polymer ?
#
loop_
_entity_poly.entity_id
_entity_poly.type
_entity_poly.pdbx_seq_one_letter_code
_entity_poly.pdbx_strand_id
1 'polypeptide(L)'
;MPAPVVKRNKLFFSYTLRDGVVSNSLLSEIYTILVKTYDIFIDLLHNDSIDKQARVLNELKSSQYVFVLKTPMLEESSWVDIEIAETRKMGIPLFFIDLKEGCSNDEKIKKITSFVQSTIKEKK
;
A
#
# COMPACT_ATOMS: atom_id res chain seq x y z
N MET A 1 12.73 -8.97 -21.67
CA MET A 1 12.53 -7.86 -20.72
C MET A 1 13.35 -8.18 -19.47
N PRO A 2 14.16 -7.26 -18.93
CA PRO A 2 14.85 -7.48 -17.66
C PRO A 2 13.83 -7.62 -16.52
N ALA A 3 14.14 -8.47 -15.54
CA ALA A 3 13.34 -8.60 -14.34
C ALA A 3 13.31 -7.25 -13.58
N PRO A 4 12.18 -6.88 -12.94
CA PRO A 4 12.10 -5.66 -12.16
C PRO A 4 13.19 -5.63 -11.08
N VAL A 5 13.90 -4.50 -11.00
CA VAL A 5 14.88 -4.27 -9.92
C VAL A 5 14.10 -3.94 -8.66
N VAL A 6 13.90 -4.95 -7.82
CA VAL A 6 13.23 -4.80 -6.51
C VAL A 6 14.16 -4.04 -5.57
N LYS A 7 13.72 -2.89 -5.06
CA LYS A 7 14.42 -2.20 -3.98
C LYS A 7 14.18 -2.94 -2.67
N ARG A 8 15.27 -3.32 -1.99
CA ARG A 8 15.19 -3.90 -0.63
C ARG A 8 14.53 -2.88 0.30
N ASN A 9 13.51 -3.33 1.05
CA ASN A 9 12.71 -2.59 2.03
C ASN A 9 11.66 -1.62 1.47
N LYS A 10 11.38 -1.66 0.15
CA LYS A 10 10.34 -0.79 -0.41
C LYS A 10 8.94 -1.40 -0.25
N LEU A 11 8.03 -0.65 0.34
CA LEU A 11 6.65 -1.01 0.60
C LEU A 11 5.72 -0.13 -0.24
N PHE A 12 4.78 -0.76 -0.93
CA PHE A 12 3.72 -0.07 -1.64
C PHE A 12 2.40 -0.22 -0.88
N PHE A 13 1.66 0.88 -0.70
CA PHE A 13 0.32 0.86 -0.12
C PHE A 13 -0.73 1.18 -1.17
N SER A 14 -1.59 0.20 -1.47
CA SER A 14 -2.81 0.38 -2.25
C SER A 14 -3.99 0.63 -1.32
N TYR A 15 -4.89 1.53 -1.70
CA TYR A 15 -6.07 1.91 -0.93
C TYR A 15 -7.13 2.55 -1.85
N THR A 16 -8.34 2.73 -1.31
CA THR A 16 -9.41 3.52 -1.93
C THR A 16 -9.84 4.63 -0.97
N LEU A 17 -10.22 5.78 -1.51
CA LEU A 17 -10.80 6.89 -0.74
C LEU A 17 -12.34 6.94 -0.84
N ARG A 18 -12.96 6.03 -1.60
CA ARG A 18 -14.38 6.12 -2.00
C ARG A 18 -15.37 6.08 -0.84
N ASP A 19 -15.08 5.29 0.19
CA ASP A 19 -15.95 5.08 1.35
C ASP A 19 -15.57 5.94 2.57
N GLY A 20 -14.53 6.77 2.47
CA GLY A 20 -14.05 7.60 3.58
C GLY A 20 -13.44 6.81 4.74
N VAL A 21 -13.28 5.49 4.63
CA VAL A 21 -12.62 4.66 5.66
C VAL A 21 -11.12 4.99 5.74
N VAL A 22 -10.52 5.29 4.59
CA VAL A 22 -9.15 5.78 4.46
C VAL A 22 -9.17 7.27 4.16
N SER A 23 -8.40 8.04 4.94
CA SER A 23 -8.25 9.48 4.78
C SER A 23 -6.78 9.85 4.53
N ASN A 24 -6.56 11.07 4.02
CA ASN A 24 -5.21 11.61 3.87
C ASN A 24 -4.46 11.66 5.23
N SER A 25 -5.15 12.07 6.30
CA SER A 25 -4.57 12.08 7.65
C SER A 25 -4.12 10.69 8.11
N LEU A 26 -4.95 9.66 7.90
CA LEU A 26 -4.61 8.27 8.21
C LEU A 26 -3.34 7.83 7.47
N LEU A 27 -3.28 8.06 6.16
CA LEU A 27 -2.14 7.68 5.33
C LEU A 27 -0.86 8.43 5.74
N SER A 28 -0.97 9.72 6.03
CA SER A 28 0.13 10.58 6.47
C SER A 28 0.73 10.11 7.80
N GLU A 29 -0.11 9.71 8.76
CA GLU A 29 0.36 9.18 10.04
C GLU A 29 1.04 7.82 9.89
N ILE A 30 0.46 6.91 9.11
CA ILE A 30 1.06 5.61 8.81
C ILE A 30 2.44 5.80 8.17
N TYR A 31 2.54 6.70 7.18
CA TYR A 31 3.79 7.04 6.53
C TYR A 31 4.83 7.53 7.54
N THR A 32 4.45 8.50 8.39
CA THR A 32 5.34 9.10 9.41
C THR A 32 5.92 8.07 10.38
N ILE A 33 5.14 7.03 10.71
CA ILE A 33 5.59 5.96 11.60
C ILE A 33 6.55 5.00 10.88
N LEU A 34 6.16 4.56 9.68
CA LEU A 34 6.84 3.46 8.99
C LEU A 34 8.07 3.91 8.18
N VAL A 35 8.12 5.17 7.72
CA VAL A 35 9.24 5.72 6.91
C VAL A 35 10.58 5.69 7.66
N LYS A 36 10.54 5.62 8.99
CA LYS A 36 11.75 5.47 9.83
C LYS A 36 12.49 4.17 9.59
N THR A 37 11.82 3.15 9.02
CA THR A 37 12.36 1.80 8.83
C THR A 37 12.30 1.35 7.37
N TYR A 38 11.32 1.83 6.60
CA TYR A 38 11.01 1.34 5.27
C TYR A 38 10.96 2.48 4.24
N ASP A 39 11.27 2.16 2.98
CA ASP A 39 11.00 3.05 1.84
C ASP A 39 9.52 2.87 1.47
N ILE A 40 8.70 3.92 1.52
CA ILE A 40 7.24 3.78 1.42
C ILE A 40 6.72 4.62 0.27
N PHE A 41 5.95 3.96 -0.58
CA PHE A 41 5.18 4.63 -1.62
C PHE A 41 3.68 4.55 -1.32
N ILE A 42 3.05 5.72 -1.35
CA ILE A 42 1.60 5.94 -1.21
C ILE A 42 1.24 6.94 -2.29
N ASP A 43 0.37 6.55 -3.22
CA ASP A 43 0.04 7.34 -4.41
C ASP A 43 -0.42 8.77 -4.08
N LEU A 44 -1.36 8.94 -3.15
CA LEU A 44 -1.94 10.24 -2.76
C LEU A 44 -0.90 11.19 -2.16
N LEU A 45 0.14 10.67 -1.52
CA LEU A 45 1.15 11.47 -0.84
C LEU A 45 2.37 11.76 -1.72
N HIS A 46 2.70 10.85 -2.63
CA HIS A 46 3.99 10.86 -3.33
C HIS A 46 3.88 10.95 -4.86
N ASN A 47 2.68 10.86 -5.43
CA ASN A 47 2.50 10.93 -6.87
C ASN A 47 2.20 12.36 -7.35
N ASP A 48 3.26 13.09 -7.63
CA ASP A 48 3.28 14.42 -8.25
C ASP A 48 3.43 14.38 -9.78
N SER A 49 3.41 13.17 -10.37
CA SER A 49 3.67 12.99 -11.80
C SER A 49 2.48 13.39 -12.68
N ILE A 50 2.80 13.77 -13.92
CA ILE A 50 1.81 14.08 -14.95
C ILE A 50 1.03 12.82 -15.34
N ASP A 51 1.74 11.69 -15.52
CA ASP A 51 1.13 10.37 -15.74
C ASP A 51 1.12 9.55 -14.45
N LYS A 52 0.08 9.77 -13.66
CA LYS A 52 -0.10 9.14 -12.35
C LYS A 52 -0.11 7.62 -12.43
N GLN A 53 -0.74 7.05 -13.45
CA GLN A 53 -0.89 5.61 -13.60
C GLN A 53 0.45 4.94 -13.93
N ALA A 54 1.22 5.51 -14.86
CA ALA A 54 2.54 4.99 -15.18
C ALA A 54 3.50 5.05 -13.98
N ARG A 55 3.43 6.14 -13.20
CA ARG A 55 4.20 6.28 -11.96
C ARG A 55 3.86 5.19 -10.94
N VAL A 56 2.57 4.97 -10.67
CA VAL A 56 2.10 3.91 -9.77
C VAL A 56 2.62 2.54 -10.18
N LEU A 57 2.49 2.17 -11.46
CA LEU A 57 2.94 0.88 -11.95
C LEU A 57 4.46 0.69 -11.83
N ASN A 58 5.25 1.74 -12.07
CA ASN A 58 6.69 1.69 -11.88
C ASN A 58 7.08 1.53 -10.41
N GLU A 59 6.40 2.24 -9.52
CA GLU A 59 6.65 2.17 -8.08
C GLU A 59 6.26 0.78 -7.54
N LEU A 60 5.13 0.23 -7.98
CA LEU A 60 4.67 -1.14 -7.69
C LEU A 60 5.71 -2.18 -8.15
N LYS A 61 6.18 -2.09 -9.40
CA LYS A 61 7.21 -3.00 -9.96
C LYS A 61 8.50 -3.02 -9.14
N SER A 62 8.89 -1.88 -8.58
CA SER A 62 10.12 -1.75 -7.79
C SER A 62 9.96 -2.12 -6.32
N SER A 63 8.74 -2.43 -5.87
CA SER A 63 8.42 -2.68 -4.46
C SER A 63 8.70 -4.11 -4.06
N GLN A 64 9.13 -4.30 -2.82
CA GLN A 64 9.39 -5.63 -2.25
C GLN A 64 8.11 -6.27 -1.72
N TYR A 65 7.21 -5.46 -1.15
CA TYR A 65 5.93 -5.91 -0.61
C TYR A 65 4.83 -4.92 -0.96
N VAL A 66 3.63 -5.45 -1.22
CA VAL A 66 2.44 -4.65 -1.46
C VAL A 66 1.45 -4.88 -0.33
N PHE A 67 1.02 -3.81 0.33
CA PHE A 67 -0.04 -3.82 1.33
C PHE A 67 -1.28 -3.15 0.77
N VAL A 68 -2.41 -3.84 0.83
CA VAL A 68 -3.71 -3.36 0.36
C VAL A 68 -4.59 -3.09 1.58
N LEU A 69 -4.97 -1.83 1.79
CA LEU A 69 -5.92 -1.43 2.82
C LEU A 69 -7.33 -1.77 2.34
N LYS A 70 -7.82 -2.96 2.69
CA LYS A 70 -9.12 -3.45 2.22
C LYS A 70 -10.24 -2.79 3.01
N THR A 71 -11.07 -2.06 2.29
CA THR A 71 -12.31 -1.45 2.78
C THR A 71 -13.51 -2.10 2.08
N PRO A 72 -14.75 -1.93 2.58
CA PRO A 72 -15.94 -2.51 1.95
C PRO A 72 -16.11 -2.15 0.47
N MET A 73 -15.72 -0.94 0.06
CA MET A 73 -15.81 -0.48 -1.34
C MET A 73 -14.53 -0.70 -2.16
N LEU A 74 -13.53 -1.41 -1.64
CA LEU A 74 -12.29 -1.68 -2.39
C LEU A 74 -12.57 -2.41 -3.71
N GLU A 75 -13.51 -3.36 -3.68
CA GLU A 75 -13.89 -4.22 -4.83
C GLU A 75 -14.61 -3.44 -5.94
N GLU A 76 -14.99 -2.18 -5.71
CA GLU A 76 -15.55 -1.32 -6.75
C GLU A 76 -14.49 -0.52 -7.51
N SER A 77 -13.22 -0.57 -7.07
CA SER A 77 -12.13 0.17 -7.69
C SER A 77 -11.41 -0.66 -8.75
N SER A 78 -11.80 -0.49 -10.01
CA SER A 78 -11.19 -1.17 -11.17
C SER A 78 -9.67 -0.97 -11.26
N TRP A 79 -9.13 0.09 -10.66
CA TRP A 79 -7.69 0.35 -10.62
C TRP A 79 -6.95 -0.56 -9.63
N VAL A 80 -7.56 -0.82 -8.46
CA VAL A 80 -6.97 -1.72 -7.46
C VAL A 80 -6.88 -3.15 -8.00
N ASP A 81 -7.88 -3.58 -8.79
CA ASP A 81 -7.83 -4.87 -9.47
C ASP A 81 -6.64 -5.01 -10.43
N ILE A 82 -6.33 -3.95 -11.17
CA ILE A 82 -5.17 -3.91 -12.06
C ILE A 82 -3.87 -4.03 -11.24
N GLU A 83 -3.75 -3.27 -10.14
CA GLU A 83 -2.58 -3.34 -9.24
C GLU A 83 -2.40 -4.74 -8.66
N ILE A 84 -3.48 -5.37 -8.17
CA ILE A 84 -3.43 -6.73 -7.62
C ILE A 84 -3.04 -7.76 -8.70
N ALA A 85 -3.64 -7.66 -9.88
CA ALA A 85 -3.35 -8.57 -10.99
C ALA A 85 -1.88 -8.46 -11.43
N GLU A 86 -1.36 -7.25 -11.60
CA GLU A 86 0.04 -7.01 -11.95
C GLU A 86 1.00 -7.48 -10.85
N THR A 87 0.68 -7.20 -9.58
CA THR A 87 1.47 -7.67 -8.43
C THR A 87 1.59 -9.19 -8.41
N ARG A 88 0.47 -9.89 -8.62
CA ARG A 88 0.44 -11.37 -8.69
C ARG A 88 1.25 -11.90 -9.87
N LYS A 89 1.13 -11.29 -11.05
CA LYS A 89 1.93 -11.68 -12.24
C LYS A 89 3.44 -11.53 -12.00
N MET A 90 3.85 -10.52 -11.23
CA MET A 90 5.25 -10.25 -10.90
C MET A 90 5.78 -11.12 -9.75
N GLY A 91 4.92 -11.88 -9.07
CA GLY A 91 5.30 -12.68 -7.90
C GLY A 91 5.69 -11.85 -6.68
N ILE A 92 5.27 -10.57 -6.64
CA ILE A 92 5.52 -9.71 -5.48
C ILE A 92 4.53 -10.13 -4.37
N PRO A 93 4.98 -10.34 -3.12
CA PRO A 93 4.09 -10.71 -2.04
C PRO A 93 3.08 -9.58 -1.74
N LEU A 94 1.81 -9.96 -1.70
CA LEU A 94 0.69 -9.05 -1.50
C LEU A 94 -0.07 -9.41 -0.23
N PHE A 95 -0.29 -8.42 0.64
CA PHE A 95 -0.95 -8.58 1.92
C PHE A 95 -2.16 -7.67 2.02
N PHE A 96 -3.27 -8.20 2.56
CA PHE A 96 -4.50 -7.44 2.76
C PHE A 96 -4.66 -7.10 4.24
N ILE A 97 -5.05 -5.85 4.51
CA ILE A 97 -5.36 -5.36 5.86
C ILE A 97 -6.80 -4.87 5.85
N ASP A 98 -7.70 -5.63 6.46
CA ASP A 98 -9.11 -5.25 6.55
C ASP A 98 -9.31 -4.05 7.49
N LEU A 99 -9.89 -2.98 6.96
CA LEU A 99 -10.32 -1.80 7.69
C LEU A 99 -11.85 -1.77 7.73
N LYS A 100 -12.39 -1.49 8.91
CA LYS A 100 -13.83 -1.41 9.14
C LYS A 100 -14.23 0.05 9.35
N GLU A 101 -15.48 0.35 8.97
CA GLU A 101 -16.15 1.59 9.37
C GLU A 101 -16.35 1.62 10.89
N GLY A 102 -16.43 2.83 11.46
CA GLY A 102 -16.68 3.03 12.90
C GLY A 102 -15.47 2.89 13.83
N CYS A 103 -14.33 2.34 13.38
CA CYS A 103 -13.09 2.37 14.17
C CYS A 103 -12.42 3.76 14.10
N SER A 104 -11.83 4.17 15.22
CA SER A 104 -11.03 5.41 15.29
C SER A 104 -9.77 5.32 14.41
N ASN A 105 -9.23 6.47 14.00
CA ASN A 105 -7.99 6.50 13.22
C ASN A 105 -6.82 5.90 13.99
N ASP A 106 -6.70 6.15 15.30
CA ASP A 106 -5.65 5.58 16.15
C ASP A 106 -5.64 4.05 16.14
N GLU A 107 -6.82 3.42 16.18
CA GLU A 107 -6.95 1.96 16.11
C GLU A 107 -6.50 1.43 14.75
N LYS A 108 -6.92 2.10 13.66
CA LYS A 108 -6.51 1.74 12.30
C LYS A 108 -4.99 1.85 12.14
N ILE A 109 -4.39 2.94 12.60
CA ILE A 109 -2.93 3.17 12.54
C ILE A 109 -2.19 2.06 13.28
N LYS A 110 -2.58 1.77 14.53
CA LYS A 110 -1.94 0.71 15.32
C LYS A 110 -2.06 -0.65 14.65
N LYS A 111 -3.23 -0.97 14.10
CA LYS A 111 -3.47 -2.23 13.38
C LYS A 111 -2.55 -2.36 12.17
N ILE A 112 -2.51 -1.34 11.32
CA ILE A 112 -1.70 -1.35 10.08
C ILE A 112 -0.22 -1.44 10.40
N THR A 113 0.27 -0.58 11.29
CA THR A 113 1.71 -0.53 11.64
C THR A 113 2.20 -1.81 12.28
N SER A 114 1.44 -2.39 13.22
CA SER A 114 1.78 -3.66 13.86
C SER A 114 1.78 -4.82 12.86
N PHE A 115 0.79 -4.87 11.96
CA PHE A 115 0.70 -5.90 10.93
C PHE A 115 1.89 -5.86 9.96
N VAL A 116 2.25 -4.67 9.48
CA VAL A 116 3.41 -4.47 8.59
C VAL A 116 4.69 -4.93 9.25
N GLN A 117 4.92 -4.53 10.51
CA GLN A 117 6.12 -4.89 11.26
C GLN A 117 6.22 -6.39 11.52
N SER A 118 5.12 -7.06 11.91
CA SER A 118 5.10 -8.52 12.11
C SER A 118 5.40 -9.25 10.79
N THR A 119 4.68 -8.89 9.73
CA THR A 119 4.77 -9.55 8.42
C THR A 119 6.19 -9.50 7.86
N ILE A 120 6.84 -8.34 7.94
CA ILE A 120 8.20 -8.19 7.41
C ILE A 120 9.22 -8.92 8.30
N LYS A 121 9.04 -8.92 9.62
CA LYS A 121 9.93 -9.62 10.56
C LYS A 121 9.88 -11.14 10.37
N GLU A 122 8.72 -11.71 10.07
CA GLU A 122 8.56 -13.15 9.78
C GLU A 122 9.18 -13.58 8.45
N LYS A 123 9.38 -12.64 7.52
CA LYS A 123 9.90 -12.89 6.17
C LYS A 123 11.39 -12.55 6.01
N LYS A 124 12.03 -12.04 7.06
CA LYS A 124 13.44 -11.60 7.09
C LYS A 124 14.31 -12.67 7.74
#